data_AF-A0A5M9NJ97-F1
#
_entry.id   AF-A0A5M9NJ97-F1
#
_cell.length_a   1.000
_cell.length_b   1.000
_cell.length_c   1.000
_cell.angle_alpha   90.00
_cell.angle_beta   90.00
_cell.angle_gamma   90.00
#
_symmetry.space_group_name_H-M   'P 1'
#
loop_
_entity.id
_entity.type
_entity.pdbx_description
1 polymer ?
#
loop_
_entity_poly.entity_id
_entity_poly.type
_entity_poly.pdbx_seq_one_letter_code
_entity_poly.pdbx_strand_id
1 'polypeptide(L)'
;MLKMKYRLISAIMVLAPLVSTGVTTTVQAKPANTKSGIVYKTKYSYGNFKAQLDKLVKARIINNYQESKILNVFKSQGDFKTGLDRLVAAHIINSSQESKVIGIFNGSAANVKSTPAKQAHVK
;
A
#
# COMPACT_ATOMS: atom_id res chain seq x y z
N MET A 1 -10.71 5.78 -54.41
CA MET A 1 -10.71 5.21 -53.04
C MET A 1 -12.15 5.08 -52.58
N LEU A 2 -12.70 3.87 -52.53
CA LEU A 2 -14.11 3.61 -52.20
C LEU A 2 -14.24 3.30 -50.70
N LYS A 3 -14.81 4.22 -49.91
CA LYS A 3 -15.08 4.00 -48.48
C LYS A 3 -16.42 3.27 -48.34
N MET A 4 -16.37 1.99 -48.04
CA MET A 4 -17.58 1.16 -47.88
C MET A 4 -18.08 1.24 -46.44
N LYS A 5 -19.34 1.66 -46.26
CA LYS A 5 -20.06 1.75 -44.99
C LYS A 5 -20.77 0.42 -44.74
N TYR A 6 -20.46 -0.27 -43.65
CA TYR A 6 -21.15 -1.49 -43.26
C TYR A 6 -21.87 -1.30 -41.93
N ARG A 7 -23.20 -1.33 -41.99
CA ARG A 7 -24.11 -1.57 -40.86
C ARG A 7 -24.65 -2.97 -41.05
N LEU A 8 -24.21 -3.94 -40.25
CA LEU A 8 -24.82 -5.26 -40.21
C LEU A 8 -25.63 -5.38 -38.92
N ILE A 9 -26.94 -5.33 -39.10
CA ILE A 9 -27.95 -5.71 -38.11
C ILE A 9 -27.97 -7.24 -38.14
N SER A 10 -27.71 -7.89 -37.00
CA SER A 10 -28.07 -9.31 -36.83
C SER A 10 -28.41 -9.56 -35.37
N ALA A 11 -29.69 -9.40 -35.07
CA ALA A 11 -30.33 -9.97 -33.91
C ALA A 11 -30.68 -11.44 -34.20
N ILE A 12 -30.50 -12.33 -33.23
CA ILE A 12 -31.56 -13.16 -32.62
C ILE A 12 -30.91 -14.13 -31.62
N MET A 13 -31.54 -14.18 -30.44
CA MET A 13 -31.21 -15.01 -29.29
C MET A 13 -31.31 -16.53 -29.55
N VAL A 14 -30.52 -17.30 -28.82
CA VAL A 14 -30.95 -18.61 -28.31
C VAL A 14 -30.81 -18.62 -26.80
N LEU A 15 -31.97 -18.64 -26.12
CA LEU A 15 -32.13 -18.88 -24.69
C LEU A 15 -32.04 -20.38 -24.44
N ALA A 16 -31.15 -20.79 -23.52
CA ALA A 16 -31.28 -22.06 -22.81
C ALA A 16 -31.24 -21.78 -21.30
N PRO A 17 -32.28 -22.12 -20.52
CA PRO A 17 -32.23 -22.02 -19.07
C PRO A 17 -31.57 -23.28 -18.51
N LEU A 18 -30.34 -23.17 -17.99
CA LEU A 18 -29.82 -24.21 -17.10
C LEU A 18 -30.24 -23.86 -15.67
N VAL A 19 -31.29 -24.56 -15.23
CA VAL A 19 -31.74 -24.63 -13.83
C VAL A 19 -30.62 -25.18 -12.95
N SER A 20 -29.80 -24.31 -12.39
CA SER A 20 -28.96 -24.66 -11.25
C SER A 20 -29.78 -24.43 -9.97
N THR A 21 -30.45 -25.48 -9.53
CA THR A 21 -30.98 -25.61 -8.17
C THR A 21 -29.81 -25.64 -7.19
N GLY A 22 -29.41 -24.47 -6.73
CA GLY A 22 -28.63 -24.28 -5.53
C GLY A 22 -29.21 -23.07 -4.82
N VAL A 23 -29.76 -23.26 -3.64
CA VAL A 23 -30.14 -22.16 -2.76
C VAL A 23 -28.87 -21.42 -2.33
N THR A 24 -28.36 -20.55 -3.18
CA THR A 24 -27.45 -19.50 -2.77
C THR A 24 -28.32 -18.36 -2.28
N THR A 25 -28.33 -18.18 -0.97
CA THR A 25 -28.71 -16.90 -0.38
C THR A 25 -27.72 -15.88 -0.91
N THR A 26 -28.08 -15.20 -2.00
CA THR A 26 -27.37 -13.98 -2.40
C THR A 26 -27.70 -12.92 -1.37
N VAL A 27 -26.94 -12.93 -0.27
CA VAL A 27 -26.75 -11.71 0.52
C VAL A 27 -26.10 -10.71 -0.41
N GLN A 28 -26.89 -9.80 -0.93
CA GLN A 28 -26.38 -8.62 -1.61
C GLN A 28 -25.64 -7.82 -0.55
N ALA A 29 -24.36 -8.13 -0.35
CA ALA A 29 -23.47 -7.29 0.41
C ALA A 29 -23.36 -5.99 -0.40
N LYS A 30 -24.15 -4.99 -0.02
CA LYS A 30 -23.82 -3.60 -0.29
C LYS A 30 -22.33 -3.47 -0.01
N PRO A 31 -21.49 -3.01 -0.95
CA PRO A 31 -20.13 -2.70 -0.59
C PRO A 31 -20.27 -1.64 0.48
N ALA A 32 -20.05 -2.05 1.72
CA ALA A 32 -19.84 -1.14 2.81
C ALA A 32 -18.54 -0.47 2.42
N ASN A 33 -18.66 0.63 1.69
CA ASN A 33 -17.67 1.67 1.62
C ASN A 33 -17.66 2.35 3.00
N THR A 34 -17.54 1.56 4.06
CA THR A 34 -16.85 1.96 5.25
C THR A 34 -15.43 2.17 4.76
N LYS A 35 -15.18 3.37 4.22
CA LYS A 35 -14.01 4.12 4.60
C LYS A 35 -14.00 4.12 6.12
N SER A 36 -13.59 3.00 6.71
CA SER A 36 -12.81 3.04 7.93
C SER A 36 -11.59 3.81 7.50
N GLY A 37 -11.73 5.14 7.50
CA GLY A 37 -10.62 5.99 7.78
C GLY A 37 -10.16 5.49 9.13
N ILE A 38 -9.25 4.52 9.12
CA ILE A 38 -8.36 4.29 10.21
C ILE A 38 -7.57 5.60 10.22
N VAL A 39 -8.16 6.60 10.88
CA VAL A 39 -7.44 7.78 11.29
C VAL A 39 -6.49 7.20 12.31
N TYR A 40 -5.32 6.79 11.83
CA TYR A 40 -4.21 6.50 12.69
C TYR A 40 -3.98 7.81 13.43
N LYS A 41 -4.57 7.93 14.64
CA LYS A 41 -4.25 9.00 15.58
C LYS A 41 -2.77 8.85 15.81
N THR A 42 -1.99 9.62 15.07
CA THR A 42 -0.54 9.52 15.05
C THR A 42 -0.08 9.79 16.47
N LYS A 43 0.36 8.74 17.18
CA LYS A 43 1.05 8.91 18.48
C LYS A 43 2.38 9.66 18.30
N TYR A 44 2.82 9.88 17.07
CA TYR A 44 4.05 10.55 16.70
C TYR A 44 3.80 11.94 16.14
N SER A 45 4.52 12.92 16.69
CA SER A 45 4.76 14.19 16.01
C SER A 45 5.65 13.97 14.78
N TYR A 46 5.57 14.89 13.81
CA TYR A 46 6.42 14.87 12.62
C TYR A 46 7.91 14.72 12.94
N GLY A 47 8.40 15.46 13.95
CA GLY A 47 9.80 15.39 14.39
C GLY A 47 10.20 14.00 14.89
N ASN A 48 9.36 13.37 15.72
CA ASN A 48 9.64 12.03 16.24
C ASN A 48 9.60 10.98 15.13
N PHE A 49 8.64 11.09 14.20
CA PHE A 49 8.55 10.19 13.06
C PHE A 49 9.76 10.31 12.14
N LYS A 50 10.17 11.54 11.82
CA LYS A 50 11.39 11.80 11.03
C LYS A 50 12.62 11.18 11.70
N ALA A 51 12.81 11.39 13.00
CA ALA A 51 13.96 10.83 13.73
C ALA A 51 14.03 9.30 13.66
N GLN A 52 12.89 8.60 13.52
CA GLN A 52 12.89 7.14 13.32
C GLN A 52 13.20 6.75 11.87
N LEU A 53 12.73 7.52 10.88
CA LEU A 53 13.14 7.32 9.48
C LEU A 53 14.64 7.57 9.29
N ASP A 54 15.20 8.60 9.95
CA ASP A 54 16.65 8.87 9.96
C ASP A 54 17.46 7.64 10.44
N LYS A 55 16.92 6.85 11.39
CA LYS A 55 17.56 5.59 11.81
C LYS A 55 17.53 4.52 10.72
N LEU A 56 16.43 4.43 9.96
CA LEU A 56 16.34 3.52 8.81
C LEU A 56 17.31 3.93 7.69
N VAL A 57 17.49 5.24 7.47
CA VAL A 57 18.50 5.78 6.54
C VAL A 57 19.91 5.41 6.99
N LYS A 58 20.25 5.64 8.27
CA LYS A 58 21.56 5.26 8.83
C LYS A 58 21.82 3.75 8.73
N ALA A 59 20.77 2.94 8.91
CA ALA A 59 20.83 1.49 8.74
C ALA A 59 20.84 1.04 7.27
N ARG A 60 20.80 1.97 6.30
CA ARG A 60 20.71 1.73 4.86
C ARG A 60 19.51 0.88 4.43
N ILE A 61 18.46 0.87 5.26
CA ILE A 61 17.20 0.20 4.96
C ILE A 61 16.41 1.01 3.93
N ILE A 62 16.43 2.34 4.06
CA ILE A 62 15.91 3.29 3.07
C ILE A 62 17.00 4.32 2.74
N ASN A 63 16.82 5.10 1.68
CA ASN A 63 17.68 6.24 1.35
C ASN A 63 16.96 7.58 1.60
N ASN A 64 17.70 8.69 1.48
CA ASN A 64 17.18 10.04 1.71
C ASN A 64 15.99 10.39 0.81
N TYR A 65 15.99 9.91 -0.44
CA TYR A 65 14.89 10.14 -1.38
C TYR A 65 13.61 9.42 -0.93
N GLN A 66 13.73 8.17 -0.50
CA GLN A 66 12.64 7.37 0.04
C GLN A 66 12.09 7.99 1.33
N GLU A 67 12.95 8.42 2.25
CA GLU A 67 12.55 9.14 3.46
C GLU A 67 11.72 10.38 3.11
N SER A 68 12.17 11.21 2.17
CA SER A 68 11.45 12.41 1.75
C SER A 68 10.04 12.08 1.22
N LYS A 69 9.90 11.03 0.40
CA LYS A 69 8.61 10.58 -0.12
C LYS A 69 7.68 10.07 0.99
N ILE A 70 8.22 9.31 1.95
CA ILE A 70 7.46 8.83 3.11
C ILE A 70 7.00 10.00 3.99
N LEU A 71 7.85 11.01 4.22
CA LEU A 71 7.49 12.21 4.98
C LEU A 71 6.39 13.02 4.28
N ASN A 72 6.41 13.08 2.95
CA ASN A 72 5.32 13.72 2.20
C ASN A 72 4.00 12.95 2.34
N VAL A 73 4.04 11.62 2.35
CA VAL A 73 2.85 10.79 2.64
C VAL A 73 2.35 11.06 4.06
N PHE A 74 3.24 11.12 5.05
CA PHE A 74 2.89 11.42 6.45
C PHE A 74 2.22 12.79 6.62
N LYS A 75 2.63 13.80 5.85
CA LYS A 75 2.01 15.12 5.85
C LYS A 75 0.67 15.18 5.12
N SER A 76 0.37 14.20 4.27
CA SER A 76 -0.86 14.20 3.47
C SER A 76 -2.09 13.89 4.34
N GLN A 77 -3.21 14.57 4.07
CA GLN A 77 -4.50 14.25 4.68
C GLN A 77 -5.07 13.00 4.02
N GLY A 78 -4.67 11.84 4.50
CA GLY A 78 -5.11 10.57 3.94
C GLY A 78 -4.68 9.37 4.77
N ASP A 79 -5.16 8.21 4.37
CA ASP A 79 -4.74 6.94 4.96
C ASP A 79 -3.25 6.72 4.67
N PHE A 80 -2.44 6.72 5.73
CA PHE A 80 -0.98 6.65 5.63
C PHE A 80 -0.53 5.36 4.93
N LYS A 81 -1.18 4.23 5.23
CA LYS A 81 -0.88 2.95 4.60
C LYS A 81 -1.13 2.99 3.09
N THR A 82 -2.28 3.52 2.67
CA THR A 82 -2.61 3.70 1.25
C THR A 82 -1.56 4.56 0.53
N GLY A 83 -1.03 5.58 1.20
CA GLY A 83 0.06 6.38 0.66
C GLY A 83 1.37 5.60 0.50
N LEU A 84 1.69 4.68 1.41
CA LEU A 84 2.85 3.80 1.28
C LEU A 84 2.65 2.74 0.19
N ASP A 85 1.45 2.15 0.08
CA ASP A 85 1.10 1.19 -0.99
C ASP A 85 1.36 1.81 -2.37
N ARG A 86 1.07 3.12 -2.54
CA ARG A 86 1.39 3.86 -3.78
C ARG A 86 2.89 4.00 -4.02
N LEU A 87 3.70 4.17 -2.97
CA LEU A 87 5.16 4.21 -3.10
C LEU A 87 5.72 2.83 -3.47
N VAL A 88 5.13 1.75 -2.98
CA VAL A 88 5.48 0.36 -3.38
C VAL A 88 5.12 0.12 -4.84
N ALA A 89 3.91 0.47 -5.25
CA ALA A 89 3.47 0.35 -6.64
C ALA A 89 4.33 1.18 -7.61
N ALA A 90 4.84 2.32 -7.16
CA ALA A 90 5.79 3.15 -7.92
C ALA A 90 7.25 2.67 -7.85
N HIS A 91 7.53 1.52 -7.21
CA HIS A 91 8.87 0.99 -6.98
C HIS A 91 9.82 1.96 -6.25
N ILE A 92 9.28 2.95 -5.53
CA ILE A 92 10.08 3.89 -4.72
C ILE A 92 10.58 3.16 -3.47
N ILE A 93 9.74 2.36 -2.84
CA ILE A 93 10.09 1.45 -1.74
C ILE A 93 9.62 0.04 -2.07
N ASN A 94 10.10 -0.95 -1.32
CA ASN A 94 9.60 -2.33 -1.39
C ASN A 94 8.70 -2.66 -0.18
N SER A 95 8.00 -3.79 -0.24
CA SER A 95 7.06 -4.23 0.82
C SER A 95 7.73 -4.45 2.19
N SER A 96 9.01 -4.81 2.22
CA SER A 96 9.77 -4.95 3.48
C SER A 96 10.03 -3.59 4.13
N GLN A 97 10.40 -2.59 3.33
CA GLN A 97 10.57 -1.21 3.78
C GLN A 97 9.25 -0.61 4.25
N GLU A 98 8.16 -0.82 3.51
CA GLU A 98 6.81 -0.42 3.92
C GLU A 98 6.47 -0.98 5.31
N SER A 99 6.66 -2.29 5.51
CA SER A 99 6.35 -2.96 6.78
C SER A 99 7.11 -2.34 7.96
N LYS A 100 8.39 -1.99 7.77
CA LYS A 100 9.19 -1.31 8.81
C LYS A 100 8.67 0.10 9.11
N VAL A 101 8.26 0.85 8.09
CA VAL A 101 7.71 2.20 8.24
C VAL A 101 6.36 2.15 8.96
N ILE A 102 5.48 1.21 8.61
CA ILE A 102 4.21 0.97 9.31
C ILE A 102 4.47 0.57 10.77
N GLY A 103 5.46 -0.29 11.02
CA GLY A 103 5.88 -0.67 12.37
C GLY A 103 6.28 0.54 13.22
N ILE A 104 7.11 1.42 12.67
CA ILE A 104 7.50 2.69 13.32
C ILE A 104 6.27 3.57 13.57
N PHE A 105 5.43 3.75 12.55
CA PHE A 105 4.27 4.64 12.60
C PHE A 105 3.22 4.20 13.63
N ASN A 106 2.99 2.89 13.76
CA ASN A 106 2.07 2.31 14.75
C ASN A 106 2.67 2.24 16.18
N GLY A 107 3.93 2.65 16.36
CA GLY A 107 4.62 2.61 17.66
C GLY A 107 5.23 1.27 18.02
N SER A 108 5.30 0.33 17.06
CA SER A 108 6.08 -0.89 17.19
C SER A 108 7.56 -0.63 16.89
N ALA A 109 8.16 0.30 17.64
CA ALA A 109 9.60 0.37 17.81
C ALA A 109 10.03 -0.65 18.87
N ALA A 110 9.66 -1.93 18.67
CA ALA A 110 10.22 -3.02 19.44
C ALA A 110 11.70 -3.17 19.01
N ASN A 111 12.57 -2.46 19.73
CA ASN A 111 13.94 -2.84 20.00
C ASN A 111 14.75 -3.29 18.76
N VAL A 112 15.04 -2.39 17.82
CA VAL A 112 16.20 -2.61 16.92
C VAL A 112 17.44 -2.34 17.76
N LYS A 113 17.82 -3.34 18.57
CA LYS A 113 19.16 -3.44 19.16
C LYS A 113 20.11 -3.48 17.97
N SER A 114 20.70 -2.34 17.67
CA SER A 114 21.84 -2.23 16.76
C SER A 114 22.93 -3.13 17.31
N THR A 115 23.01 -4.35 16.77
CA THR A 115 24.16 -5.20 16.98
C THR A 115 25.22 -4.66 16.03
N PRO A 116 26.34 -4.09 16.51
CA PRO A 116 27.40 -3.66 15.63
C PRO A 116 27.89 -4.89 14.87
N ALA A 117 27.88 -4.83 13.54
CA ALA A 117 28.58 -5.80 12.72
C ALA A 117 30.05 -5.77 13.16
N LYS A 118 30.48 -6.80 13.88
CA LYS A 118 31.87 -7.04 14.26
C LYS A 118 32.66 -7.22 12.95
N GLN A 119 33.26 -6.13 12.47
CA GLN A 119 34.30 -6.22 11.46
C GLN A 119 35.44 -7.03 12.08
N ALA A 120 35.77 -8.14 11.43
CA ALA A 120 36.96 -8.90 11.69
C ALA A 120 38.19 -7.98 11.52
N HIS A 121 39.01 -7.85 12.56
CA HIS A 121 40.37 -7.36 12.42
C HIS A 121 41.31 -8.54 12.66
N VAL A 122 41.95 -8.92 11.56
CA VAL A 122 43.07 -9.84 11.45
C VAL A 122 44.26 -9.25 12.20
N LYS A 123 44.89 -10.04 13.07
CA LYS A 123 46.34 -10.07 13.27
C LYS A 123 46.75 -11.48 13.68
#